data_AF-A0A354AW43-F1
#
_entry.id   AF-A0A354AW43-F1
#
_cell.length_a   1.000
_cell.length_b   1.000
_cell.length_c   1.000
_cell.angle_alpha   90.00
_cell.angle_beta   90.00
_cell.angle_gamma   90.00
#
_symmetry.space_group_name_H-M   'P 1'
#
loop_
_entity.id
_entity.type
_entity.pdbx_description
1 polymer ?
#
loop_
_entity_poly.entity_id
_entity_poly.type
_entity_poly.pdbx_seq_one_letter_code
_entity_poly.pdbx_strand_id
1 'polypeptide(L)'
;MNMRSQIPNIILWSLIGLALVGFTDSAYLLAKRISGAPIPCFITSGCDTVSKSPYSVLFGIPLSAWGVLFYLGIGFLALLYIDTKNLIVAKLIPFATTLGFLSSLYFVYVQKFLIGAFCIYCILSAIVSTLLFALGVVVYRKLK
;
A
#
# COMPACT_ATOMS: atom_id res chain seq x y z
N MET A 1 16.28 31.86 -7.48
CA MET A 1 16.17 30.72 -6.55
C MET A 1 15.52 29.55 -7.27
N ASN A 2 16.29 28.69 -7.96
CA ASN A 2 15.73 27.58 -8.73
C ASN A 2 16.73 26.41 -8.76
N MET A 3 16.70 25.57 -7.74
CA MET A 3 17.55 24.37 -7.63
C MET A 3 16.67 23.13 -7.44
N ARG A 4 15.99 22.74 -8.52
CA ARG A 4 16.08 21.41 -9.16
C ARG A 4 16.22 20.17 -8.26
N SER A 5 15.32 19.95 -7.30
CA SER A 5 15.00 18.58 -6.83
C SER A 5 13.84 17.99 -7.64
N GLN A 6 13.93 18.07 -8.97
CA GLN A 6 12.91 17.48 -9.86
C GLN A 6 13.03 15.97 -9.73
N ILE A 7 12.10 15.34 -9.01
CA ILE A 7 11.98 13.88 -8.98
C ILE A 7 11.77 13.43 -10.44
N PRO A 8 12.57 12.50 -10.96
CA PRO A 8 12.44 12.07 -12.34
C PRO A 8 11.06 11.43 -12.54
N ASN A 9 10.41 11.77 -13.67
CA ASN A 9 9.06 11.32 -13.97
C ASN A 9 8.92 9.79 -13.91
N ILE A 10 9.98 9.03 -14.23
CA ILE A 10 9.99 7.57 -14.14
C ILE A 10 9.65 7.05 -12.72
N ILE A 11 10.11 7.73 -11.67
CA ILE A 11 9.83 7.35 -10.27
C ILE A 11 8.36 7.62 -9.95
N LEU A 12 7.85 8.78 -10.38
CA LEU A 12 6.44 9.16 -10.15
C LEU A 12 5.49 8.22 -10.88
N TRP A 13 5.77 7.89 -12.14
CA TRP A 13 4.99 6.89 -12.89
C TRP A 13 5.08 5.50 -12.27
N SER A 14 6.23 5.11 -11.73
CA SER A 14 6.38 3.84 -10.99
C SER A 14 5.56 3.82 -9.70
N LEU A 15 5.54 4.93 -8.94
CA LEU A 15 4.69 5.06 -7.75
C LEU A 15 3.21 4.91 -8.10
N ILE A 16 2.75 5.58 -9.17
CA ILE A 16 1.37 5.48 -9.64
C ILE A 16 1.05 4.05 -10.08
N GLY A 17 1.93 3.41 -10.86
CA GLY A 17 1.72 2.03 -11.31
C GLY A 17 1.59 1.04 -10.15
N LEU A 18 2.49 1.13 -9.17
CA LEU A 18 2.43 0.30 -7.95
C LEU A 18 1.20 0.60 -7.10
N ALA A 19 0.84 1.88 -6.96
CA ALA A 19 -0.37 2.29 -6.26
C ALA A 19 -1.62 1.71 -6.92
N LEU A 20 -1.72 1.70 -8.25
CA LEU A 20 -2.84 1.08 -8.95
C LEU A 20 -2.90 -0.43 -8.69
N VAL A 21 -1.77 -1.13 -8.73
CA VAL A 21 -1.73 -2.57 -8.42
C VAL A 21 -2.22 -2.85 -7.01
N GLY A 22 -1.72 -2.11 -6.01
CA GLY A 22 -2.17 -2.25 -4.62
C GLY A 22 -3.62 -1.86 -4.41
N PHE A 23 -4.10 -0.83 -5.12
CA PHE A 23 -5.50 -0.42 -5.11
C PHE A 23 -6.40 -1.53 -5.66
N THR A 24 -6.06 -2.13 -6.79
CA THR A 24 -6.83 -3.22 -7.38
C THR A 24 -6.90 -4.43 -6.45
N ASP A 25 -5.78 -4.80 -5.82
CA ASP A 25 -5.72 -5.86 -4.81
C ASP A 25 -6.66 -5.56 -3.62
N SER A 26 -6.52 -4.38 -3.03
CA SER A 26 -7.30 -3.98 -1.85
C SER A 26 -8.79 -3.83 -2.17
N ALA A 27 -9.12 -3.27 -3.33
CA ALA A 27 -10.49 -3.09 -3.81
C ALA A 27 -11.14 -4.45 -4.10
N TYR A 28 -10.40 -5.40 -4.67
CA TYR A 28 -10.88 -6.76 -4.89
C TYR A 28 -11.23 -7.45 -3.56
N LEU A 29 -10.35 -7.34 -2.55
CA LEU A 29 -10.61 -7.91 -1.22
C LEU A 29 -11.81 -7.24 -0.55
N LEU A 30 -11.93 -5.92 -0.67
CA LEU A 30 -13.06 -5.18 -0.13
C LEU A 30 -14.37 -5.61 -0.79
N ALA A 31 -14.38 -5.70 -2.12
CA ALA A 31 -15.54 -6.16 -2.88
C ALA A 31 -15.94 -7.59 -2.46
N LYS A 32 -14.98 -8.51 -2.35
CA LYS A 32 -15.24 -9.88 -1.89
C LYS A 32 -15.80 -9.94 -0.48
N ARG A 33 -15.27 -9.11 0.42
CA ARG A 33 -15.77 -9.00 1.80
C ARG A 33 -17.22 -8.52 1.86
N ILE A 34 -17.55 -7.47 1.10
CA ILE A 34 -18.92 -6.93 1.03
C ILE A 34 -19.87 -7.95 0.39
N SER A 35 -19.40 -8.68 -0.63
CA SER A 35 -20.18 -9.71 -1.31
C SER A 35 -20.39 -10.98 -0.47
N GLY A 36 -19.65 -11.15 0.64
CA GLY A 36 -19.61 -12.40 1.41
C GLY A 36 -19.05 -13.61 0.64
N ALA A 37 -18.48 -13.38 -0.55
CA ALA A 37 -17.99 -14.44 -1.42
C ALA A 37 -16.62 -14.96 -0.94
N PRO A 38 -16.35 -16.27 -1.07
CA PRO A 38 -15.06 -16.82 -0.69
C PRO A 38 -13.93 -16.18 -1.50
N ILE A 39 -12.81 -15.96 -0.82
CA ILE A 39 -11.59 -15.41 -1.45
C ILE A 39 -10.79 -16.59 -2.03
N PRO A 40 -10.58 -16.63 -3.35
CA PRO A 40 -9.85 -17.74 -3.97
C PRO A 40 -8.37 -17.66 -3.58
N CYS A 41 -7.86 -18.68 -2.89
CA CYS A 41 -6.43 -18.84 -2.67
C CYS A 41 -5.90 -19.95 -3.58
N PHE A 42 -4.89 -19.63 -4.38
CA PHE A 42 -4.30 -20.61 -5.30
C PHE A 42 -2.95 -21.16 -4.80
N ILE A 43 -2.17 -20.33 -4.10
CA ILE A 43 -0.79 -20.66 -3.69
C ILE A 43 -0.72 -20.98 -2.19
N THR A 44 -1.56 -20.34 -1.38
CA THR A 44 -1.58 -20.51 0.08
C THR A 44 -2.93 -21.04 0.53
N SER A 45 -3.00 -21.53 1.77
CA SER A 45 -4.27 -21.87 2.44
C SER A 45 -4.59 -20.82 3.51
N GLY A 46 -5.84 -20.33 3.54
CA GLY A 46 -6.36 -19.52 4.64
C GLY A 46 -6.57 -18.02 4.37
N CYS A 47 -6.65 -17.56 3.11
CA CYS A 47 -7.04 -16.15 2.84
C CYS A 47 -8.43 -15.83 3.40
N ASP A 48 -9.36 -16.79 3.36
CA ASP A 48 -10.69 -16.63 3.95
C ASP A 48 -10.62 -16.52 5.48
N THR A 49 -9.79 -17.34 6.13
CA THR A 49 -9.50 -17.27 7.57
C THR A 49 -8.88 -15.94 7.96
N VAL A 50 -7.87 -15.46 7.22
CA VAL A 50 -7.22 -14.17 7.45
C VAL A 50 -8.22 -13.04 7.26
N SER A 51 -9.03 -13.09 6.20
CA SER A 51 -10.04 -12.08 5.93
C SER A 51 -11.14 -12.10 6.99
N LYS A 52 -11.60 -13.23 7.50
CA LYS A 52 -12.63 -13.27 8.56
C LYS A 52 -12.09 -13.07 9.97
N SER A 53 -10.78 -12.98 10.14
CA SER A 53 -10.15 -12.80 11.45
C SER A 53 -10.50 -11.44 12.08
N PRO A 54 -10.48 -11.31 13.41
CA PRO A 54 -10.67 -10.02 14.07
C PRO A 54 -9.59 -8.99 13.69
N TYR A 55 -8.40 -9.46 13.30
CA TYR A 55 -7.29 -8.60 12.85
C TYR A 55 -7.53 -7.98 11.47
N SER A 56 -8.50 -8.48 10.71
CA SER A 56 -8.87 -7.91 9.42
C SER A 56 -9.70 -6.63 9.55
N VAL A 57 -10.03 -6.21 10.77
CA VAL A 57 -10.87 -5.05 11.06
C VAL A 57 -10.09 -4.13 11.99
N LEU A 58 -9.92 -2.88 11.57
CA LEU A 58 -9.24 -1.84 12.34
C LEU A 58 -10.24 -0.68 12.54
N PHE A 59 -10.51 -0.33 13.80
CA PHE A 59 -11.52 0.68 14.17
C PHE A 59 -12.92 0.39 13.59
N GLY A 60 -13.32 -0.88 13.51
CA GLY A 60 -14.61 -1.28 12.91
C GLY A 60 -14.62 -1.26 11.37
N ILE A 61 -13.53 -0.83 10.73
CA ILE A 61 -13.41 -0.75 9.27
C ILE A 61 -12.53 -1.90 8.76
N PRO A 62 -12.91 -2.59 7.66
CA PRO A 62 -12.06 -3.61 7.06
C PRO A 62 -10.69 -3.07 6.68
N LEU A 63 -9.64 -3.85 6.94
CA LEU A 63 -8.28 -3.51 6.55
C LEU A 63 -8.15 -3.26 5.03
N SER A 64 -8.94 -3.98 4.22
CA SER A 64 -8.99 -3.78 2.77
C SER A 64 -9.42 -2.36 2.38
N ALA A 65 -10.29 -1.71 3.17
CA ALA A 65 -10.68 -0.32 2.92
C ALA A 65 -9.55 0.65 3.28
N TRP A 66 -8.79 0.38 4.35
CA TRP A 66 -7.57 1.12 4.67
C TRP A 66 -6.51 0.99 3.57
N GLY A 67 -6.35 -0.21 2.99
CA GLY A 67 -5.48 -0.43 1.84
C GLY A 67 -5.91 0.41 0.63
N VAL A 68 -7.20 0.41 0.29
CA VAL A 68 -7.75 1.25 -0.79
C VAL A 68 -7.40 2.73 -0.57
N LEU A 69 -7.66 3.26 0.63
CA LEU A 69 -7.36 4.65 0.98
C LEU A 69 -5.87 4.95 0.89
N PHE A 70 -5.01 4.05 1.39
CA PHE A 70 -3.57 4.21 1.35
C PHE A 70 -3.04 4.29 -0.09
N TYR A 71 -3.40 3.33 -0.94
CA TYR A 71 -2.92 3.28 -2.32
C TYR A 71 -3.47 4.45 -3.16
N LEU A 72 -4.74 4.82 -2.98
CA LEU A 72 -5.27 6.04 -3.59
C LEU A 72 -4.53 7.29 -3.11
N GLY A 73 -4.23 7.38 -1.82
CA GLY A 73 -3.46 8.49 -1.25
C GLY A 73 -2.08 8.62 -1.89
N ILE A 74 -1.34 7.51 -2.04
CA ILE A 74 -0.02 7.52 -2.70
C ILE A 74 -0.14 7.95 -4.17
N GLY A 75 -1.09 7.40 -4.92
CA GLY A 75 -1.33 7.78 -6.31
C GLY A 75 -1.67 9.27 -6.44
N PHE A 76 -2.57 9.77 -5.58
CA PHE A 76 -2.97 11.16 -5.55
C PHE A 76 -1.80 12.10 -5.20
N LEU A 77 -0.96 11.75 -4.21
CA LEU A 77 0.24 12.50 -3.87
C LEU A 77 1.22 12.57 -5.05
N ALA A 78 1.41 11.48 -5.79
CA ALA A 78 2.27 11.45 -6.95
C ALA A 78 1.74 12.36 -8.07
N LEU A 79 0.43 12.29 -8.36
CA LEU A 79 -0.25 13.19 -9.32
C LEU A 79 -0.17 14.66 -8.91
N LEU A 80 -0.42 14.96 -7.64
CA LEU A 80 -0.37 16.32 -7.09
C LEU A 80 1.05 16.90 -7.19
N TYR A 81 2.08 16.08 -6.98
CA TYR A 81 3.46 16.53 -7.18
C TYR A 81 3.78 16.80 -8.66
N ILE A 82 3.24 16.02 -9.60
CA ILE A 82 3.44 16.26 -11.05
C ILE A 82 2.90 17.64 -11.43
N ASP A 83 1.71 17.99 -10.94
CA ASP A 83 1.03 19.24 -11.28
C ASP A 83 1.61 20.46 -10.53
N THR A 84 1.70 20.38 -9.20
CA THR A 84 2.12 21.53 -8.38
C THR A 84 3.64 21.65 -8.23
N LYS A 85 4.40 20.55 -8.40
CA LYS A 85 5.86 20.47 -8.13
C LYS A 85 6.26 20.97 -6.74
N ASN A 86 5.35 20.87 -5.77
CA ASN A 86 5.51 21.42 -4.43
C ASN A 86 6.40 20.50 -3.57
N LEU A 87 7.44 21.08 -2.94
CA LEU A 87 8.37 20.38 -2.07
C LEU A 87 7.71 19.74 -0.85
N ILE A 88 6.60 20.32 -0.36
CA ILE A 88 5.86 19.77 0.78
C ILE A 88 5.26 18.41 0.41
N VAL A 89 4.65 18.31 -0.79
CA VAL A 89 4.07 17.06 -1.31
C VAL A 89 5.16 16.01 -1.50
N ALA A 90 6.31 16.43 -2.03
CA ALA A 90 7.47 15.55 -2.22
C ALA A 90 7.96 14.94 -0.90
N LYS A 91 7.98 15.71 0.20
CA LYS A 91 8.34 15.25 1.54
C LYS A 91 7.27 14.33 2.17
N LEU A 92 6.02 14.44 1.74
CA LEU A 92 4.93 13.62 2.26
C LEU A 92 4.94 12.19 1.70
N ILE A 93 5.39 12.00 0.46
CA ILE A 93 5.52 10.68 -0.19
C ILE A 93 6.38 9.69 0.63
N PRO A 94 7.64 10.00 1.02
CA PRO A 94 8.44 9.08 1.83
C PRO A 94 7.83 8.81 3.20
N PHE A 95 7.19 9.80 3.82
CA PHE A 95 6.52 9.62 5.10
C PHE A 95 5.34 8.64 4.99
N ALA A 96 4.46 8.84 4.00
CA ALA A 96 3.32 7.97 3.75
C ALA A 96 3.76 6.53 3.42
N THR A 97 4.72 6.36 2.51
CA THR A 97 5.24 5.04 2.13
C THR A 97 5.92 4.29 3.29
N THR A 98 6.61 5.01 4.19
CA THR A 98 7.17 4.43 5.41
C THR A 98 6.08 3.88 6.34
N LEU A 99 5.00 4.63 6.54
CA LEU A 99 3.86 4.16 7.35
C LEU A 99 3.20 2.92 6.74
N GLY A 100 3.03 2.89 5.42
CA GLY A 100 2.49 1.71 4.72
C GLY A 100 3.38 0.46 4.86
N PHE A 101 4.70 0.63 4.80
CA PHE A 101 5.65 -0.47 4.99
C PHE A 101 5.65 -1.01 6.43
N LEU A 102 5.68 -0.13 7.44
CA LEU A 102 5.58 -0.53 8.85
C LEU A 102 4.26 -1.26 9.13
N SER A 103 3.17 -0.76 8.56
CA SER A 103 1.85 -1.41 8.66
C SER A 103 1.87 -2.80 8.03
N SER A 104 2.46 -2.94 6.83
CA SER A 104 2.60 -4.24 6.16
C SER A 104 3.42 -5.24 6.97
N LEU A 105 4.54 -4.81 7.56
CA LEU A 105 5.35 -5.63 8.47
C LEU A 105 4.53 -6.14 9.66
N TYR A 106 3.73 -5.27 10.28
CA TYR A 106 2.84 -5.64 11.37
C TYR A 106 1.80 -6.70 10.92
N PHE A 107 1.16 -6.53 9.77
CA PHE A 107 0.17 -7.50 9.30
C PHE A 107 0.79 -8.84 8.91
N VAL A 108 1.98 -8.85 8.32
CA VAL A 108 2.73 -10.08 8.05
C VAL A 108 3.08 -10.80 9.35
N TYR A 109 3.49 -10.06 10.39
CA TYR A 109 3.71 -10.60 11.71
C TYR A 109 2.43 -11.24 12.29
N VAL A 110 1.29 -10.52 12.22
CA VAL A 110 -0.01 -11.02 12.70
C VAL A 110 -0.43 -12.30 11.97
N GLN A 111 -0.24 -12.37 10.65
CA GLN A 111 -0.56 -13.56 9.86
C GLN A 111 0.23 -14.78 10.31
N LYS A 112 1.54 -14.62 10.51
CA LYS A 112 2.43 -15.71 10.88
C LYS A 112 2.22 -16.18 12.33
N PHE A 113 2.14 -15.24 13.27
CA PHE A 113 2.19 -15.57 14.70
C PHE A 113 0.82 -15.67 15.37
N LEU A 114 -0.18 -14.89 14.94
CA LEU A 114 -1.49 -14.84 15.59
C LEU A 114 -2.54 -15.66 14.84
N ILE A 115 -2.53 -15.62 13.52
CA ILE A 115 -3.52 -16.37 12.70
C ILE A 115 -2.99 -17.75 12.32
N GLY A 116 -1.69 -17.89 12.09
CA GLY A 116 -1.09 -19.14 11.62
C GLY A 116 -1.46 -19.48 10.16
N ALA A 117 -1.88 -18.49 9.37
CA ALA A 117 -2.28 -18.67 7.98
C ALA A 117 -1.76 -17.54 7.09
N PHE A 118 -1.47 -17.86 5.82
CA PHE A 118 -0.94 -16.91 4.86
C PHE A 118 -1.98 -16.56 3.79
N CYS A 119 -2.16 -15.26 3.57
CA CYS A 119 -3.01 -14.74 2.51
C CYS A 119 -2.15 -14.21 1.37
N ILE A 120 -2.28 -14.79 0.17
CA ILE A 120 -1.49 -14.39 -1.01
C ILE A 120 -1.69 -12.92 -1.38
N TYR A 121 -2.92 -12.41 -1.26
CA TYR A 121 -3.24 -11.01 -1.53
C TYR A 121 -2.57 -10.06 -0.53
N CYS A 122 -2.56 -10.41 0.75
CA CYS A 122 -1.86 -9.60 1.75
C CYS A 122 -0.33 -9.63 1.56
N ILE A 123 0.23 -10.76 1.14
CA ILE A 123 1.66 -10.85 0.78
C ILE A 123 1.96 -9.97 -0.43
N LEU A 124 1.08 -10.00 -1.45
CA LEU A 124 1.19 -9.13 -2.61
C LEU A 124 1.18 -7.65 -2.19
N SER A 125 0.22 -7.24 -1.36
CA SER A 125 0.19 -5.89 -0.78
C SER A 125 1.43 -5.54 0.04
N ALA A 126 2.01 -6.49 0.78
CA ALA A 126 3.25 -6.28 1.52
C ALA A 126 4.45 -6.05 0.57
N ILE A 127 4.53 -6.79 -0.54
CA ILE A 127 5.54 -6.59 -1.58
C ILE A 127 5.37 -5.21 -2.22
N VAL A 128 4.14 -4.86 -2.64
CA VAL A 128 3.85 -3.55 -3.25
C VAL A 128 4.21 -2.41 -2.30
N SER A 129 3.83 -2.50 -1.02
CA SER A 129 4.18 -1.49 -0.02
C SER A 129 5.69 -1.38 0.22
N THR A 130 6.42 -2.50 0.16
CA THR A 130 7.88 -2.51 0.26
C THR A 130 8.53 -1.83 -0.94
N LEU A 131 8.03 -2.08 -2.16
CA LEU A 131 8.50 -1.41 -3.37
C LEU A 131 8.21 0.10 -3.33
N LEU A 132 7.01 0.49 -2.89
CA LEU A 132 6.65 1.89 -2.67
C LEU A 132 7.58 2.56 -1.66
N PHE A 133 7.93 1.89 -0.56
CA PHE A 133 8.91 2.38 0.41
C PHE A 133 10.30 2.54 -0.19
N ALA A 134 10.78 1.57 -0.98
CA ALA A 134 12.07 1.70 -1.67
C ALA A 134 12.11 2.93 -2.59
N LEU A 135 11.04 3.17 -3.37
CA LEU A 135 10.89 4.38 -4.18
C LEU A 135 10.80 5.64 -3.32
N GLY A 136 10.06 5.60 -2.21
CA GLY A 136 9.97 6.68 -1.24
C GLY A 136 11.35 7.08 -0.67
N VAL A 137 12.19 6.09 -0.34
CA VAL A 137 13.58 6.33 0.11
C VAL A 137 14.40 7.01 -0.99
N VAL A 138 14.26 6.59 -2.25
CA VAL A 138 14.95 7.25 -3.37
C VAL A 138 14.49 8.71 -3.51
N VAL A 139 13.18 8.96 -3.39
CA VAL A 139 12.61 10.32 -3.38
C VAL A 139 13.21 11.15 -2.23
N TYR A 140 13.25 10.59 -1.01
CA TYR A 140 13.81 11.26 0.16
C TYR A 140 15.29 11.64 -0.04
N ARG A 141 16.09 10.74 -0.62
CA ARG A 141 17.50 11.00 -0.93
C ARG A 141 17.71 12.07 -2.00
N LYS A 142 16.74 12.32 -2.87
CA LYS A 142 16.77 13.38 -3.90
C LYS A 142 16.28 14.73 -3.37
N LEU A 143 15.57 14.75 -2.25
CA LEU A 143 15.06 15.95 -1.60
C LEU A 143 16.03 16.56 -0.59
N LYS A 144 17.01 15.78 -0.15
CA LYS A 144 18.13 16.20 0.70
C LYS A 144 19.28 16.70 -0.16
#